data_AF-A0A355A9C1-F1
#
_entry.id   AF-A0A355A9C1-F1
#
_cell.length_a   1.000
_cell.length_b   1.000
_cell.length_c   1.000
_cell.angle_alpha   90.00
_cell.angle_beta   90.00
_cell.angle_gamma   90.00
#
_symmetry.space_group_name_H-M   'P 1'
#
loop_
_entity.id
_entity.type
_entity.pdbx_description
1 polymer ?
#
loop_
_entity_poly.entity_id
_entity_poly.type
_entity_poly.pdbx_seq_one_letter_code
_entity_poly.pdbx_strand_id
1 'polypeptide(L)' 'MESLKNSIARYVSSSLQEEFQRIRAPKMIHDTIHGYNLFYKHEILVLDLPLMQRLRYISQVDLVSLVFLLPTIIALNIS' A
#
# COMPACT_ATOMS: atom_id res chain seq x y z
N MET A 1 -12.65 26.58 13.94
CA MET A 1 -11.75 25.55 13.37
C MET A 1 -11.70 24.29 14.25
N GLU A 2 -11.56 24.42 15.56
CA GLU A 2 -11.45 23.30 16.52
C GLU A 2 -12.61 22.29 16.49
N SER A 3 -13.85 22.76 16.34
CA SER A 3 -15.04 21.90 16.31
C SER A 3 -15.00 20.89 15.15
N LEU A 4 -14.59 21.34 13.96
CA LEU A 4 -14.50 20.47 12.78
C LEU A 4 -13.39 19.43 12.95
N LYS A 5 -12.21 19.83 13.44
CA LYS A 5 -11.09 18.92 13.73
C LYS A 5 -11.51 17.83 14.72
N ASN A 6 -12.22 18.20 15.78
CA ASN A 6 -12.69 17.25 16.79
C ASN A 6 -13.78 16.31 16.26
N SER A 7 -14.65 16.80 15.36
CA SER A 7 -15.66 15.96 14.72
C SER A 7 -15.02 14.94 13.77
N ILE A 8 -14.05 15.38 12.96
CA ILE A 8 -13.28 14.51 12.08
C ILE A 8 -12.50 13.48 12.90
N ALA A 9 -11.82 13.91 13.96
CA ALA A 9 -11.06 13.01 14.82
C ALA A 9 -11.96 11.93 15.45
N ARG A 10 -13.16 12.29 15.91
CA ARG A 10 -14.16 11.34 16.43
C ARG A 10 -14.63 10.36 15.37
N TYR A 11 -14.96 10.84 14.18
CA TYR A 11 -15.40 9.99 13.07
C TYR A 11 -14.31 9.01 12.63
N VAL A 12 -13.08 9.51 12.44
CA VAL A 12 -11.91 8.70 12.09
C VAL A 12 -11.65 7.64 13.16
N SER A 13 -11.66 8.01 14.44
CA SER A 13 -11.43 7.06 15.52
C SER A 13 -12.54 6.02 15.67
N SER A 14 -13.81 6.36 15.42
CA SER A 14 -14.90 5.38 15.43
C SER A 14 -14.86 4.44 14.23
N SER A 15 -14.51 4.94 13.04
CA SER A 15 -14.61 4.17 11.79
C SER A 15 -13.36 3.34 11.48
N LEU A 16 -12.19 3.73 11.97
CA LEU A 16 -10.93 3.04 11.69
C LEU A 16 -10.40 2.21 12.87
N GLN A 17 -11.07 2.24 14.03
CA GLN A 17 -10.61 1.56 15.25
C GLN A 17 -10.31 0.07 15.03
N GLU A 18 -11.14 -0.63 14.25
CA GLU A 18 -10.97 -2.06 13.97
C GLU A 18 -9.78 -2.34 13.03
N GLU A 19 -9.57 -1.50 12.02
CA GLU A 19 -8.47 -1.68 11.05
C GLU A 19 -7.10 -1.43 11.69
N PHE A 20 -6.97 -0.39 12.54
CA PHE A 20 -5.73 -0.15 13.29
C PHE A 20 -5.35 -1.30 14.24
N GLN A 21 -6.32 -2.07 14.73
CA GLN A 21 -6.11 -3.24 15.60
C GLN A 21 -5.63 -4.48 14.84
N ARG A 22 -5.88 -4.58 13.52
CA ARG A 22 -5.46 -5.73 12.70
C ARG A 22 -3.94 -5.81 12.56
N ILE A 23 -3.25 -4.68 12.54
CA ILE A 23 -1.80 -4.63 12.30
C ILE A 23 -1.05 -4.50 13.64
N ARG A 24 -0.67 -5.65 14.18
CA ARG A 24 -0.04 -5.76 15.51
C ARG A 24 1.41 -5.29 15.55
N ALA A 25 2.14 -5.38 14.44
CA ALA A 25 3.56 -5.07 14.36
C ALA A 25 3.91 -4.39 13.02
N PRO A 26 5.03 -3.64 12.95
CA PRO A 26 5.59 -3.22 11.67
C PRO A 26 5.88 -4.44 10.79
N LYS A 27 5.67 -4.32 9.49
CA LYS A 27 5.85 -5.40 8.51
C LYS A 27 7.11 -5.12 7.70
N MET A 28 7.86 -6.17 7.45
CA MET A 28 9.01 -6.14 6.55
C MET A 28 8.55 -6.68 5.19
N ILE A 29 8.70 -5.90 4.13
CA ILE A 29 8.34 -6.27 2.76
C ILE A 29 9.63 -6.36 1.95
N HIS A 30 9.81 -7.49 1.27
CA HIS A 30 10.95 -7.69 0.39
C HIS A 30 10.67 -7.10 -1.00
N ASP A 31 11.61 -6.35 -1.54
CA ASP A 31 11.66 -5.80 -2.89
C ASP A 31 12.98 -6.23 -3.55
N THR A 32 12.89 -6.65 -4.81
CA THR A 32 14.04 -7.08 -5.62
C THR A 32 15.09 -5.99 -5.85
N ILE A 33 14.70 -4.71 -5.82
CA ILE A 33 15.64 -3.59 -6.04
C ILE A 33 16.31 -3.15 -4.74
N HIS A 34 15.52 -3.02 -3.67
CA HIS A 34 15.98 -2.41 -2.42
C HIS A 34 16.20 -3.41 -1.27
N GLY A 35 15.96 -4.71 -1.49
CA GLY A 35 16.09 -5.73 -0.46
C GLY A 35 14.90 -5.74 0.49
N TYR A 36 15.06 -5.35 1.75
CA TYR A 36 13.96 -5.37 2.73
C TYR A 36 13.58 -3.96 3.17
N ASN A 37 12.30 -3.62 2.99
CA ASN A 37 11.72 -2.36 3.43
C ASN A 37 10.88 -2.59 4.70
N LEU A 38 11.14 -1.80 5.74
CA LEU A 38 10.36 -1.83 6.98
C LEU A 38 9.23 -0.80 6.90
N PHE A 39 8.00 -1.25 7.07
CA PHE A 39 6.81 -0.40 7.09
C PHE A 39 6.18 -0.34 8.48
N TYR A 40 5.84 0.86 8.92
CA TYR A 40 5.12 1.10 10.16
C TYR A 40 3.63 0.81 10.00
N LYS A 41 2.93 0.67 11.13
CA LYS A 41 1.51 0.27 11.17
C LYS A 41 0.60 1.17 10.31
N HIS A 42 0.81 2.48 10.37
CA HIS A 42 0.00 3.43 9.63
C HIS A 42 0.26 3.39 8.12
N GLU A 43 1.49 3.08 7.70
CA GLU A 43 1.84 2.93 6.28
C GLU A 43 1.21 1.67 5.70
N ILE A 44 1.23 0.58 6.46
CA ILE A 44 0.59 -0.69 6.06
C ILE A 44 -0.92 -0.49 5.89
N LEU A 45 -1.56 0.27 6.79
CA LEU A 45 -2.98 0.59 6.65
C LEU A 45 -3.29 1.34 5.36
N VAL A 46 -2.43 2.30 4.98
CA VAL A 46 -2.57 3.01 3.71
C VAL A 46 -2.38 2.05 2.54
N LEU A 47 -1.36 1.19 2.58
CA LEU A 47 -1.12 0.18 1.55
C LEU A 47 -2.29 -0.79 1.40
N ASP A 48 -2.95 -1.17 2.49
CA ASP A 48 -4.10 -2.08 2.50
C ASP A 48 -5.40 -1.43 1.97
N LEU A 49 -5.42 -0.12 1.68
CA LEU A 49 -6.58 0.53 1.07
C LEU A 49 -6.82 0.02 -0.37
N PRO A 50 -8.09 -0.15 -0.80
CA PRO A 50 -8.40 -0.63 -2.15
C PRO A 50 -7.85 0.29 -3.25
N LEU A 51 -7.71 1.59 -2.96
CA LEU A 51 -7.10 2.55 -3.88
C LEU A 51 -5.62 2.26 -4.12
N MET A 52 -4.87 1.93 -3.06
CA MET A 52 -3.45 1.58 -3.16
C MET A 52 -3.29 0.18 -3.76
N GLN A 53 -4.12 -0.78 -3.36
CA GLN A 53 -4.07 -2.14 -3.91
C GLN A 53 -4.45 -2.21 -5.39
N ARG A 54 -5.19 -1.22 -5.91
CA ARG A 54 -5.48 -1.09 -7.35
C ARG A 54 -4.23 -0.81 -8.19
N LEU A 55 -3.20 -0.18 -7.61
CA LEU A 55 -1.95 0.13 -8.32
C LEU A 55 -1.22 -1.13 -8.79
N ARG A 56 -1.46 -2.30 -8.15
CA ARG A 56 -0.91 -3.58 -8.60
C ARG A 56 -1.35 -4.01 -10.00
N TYR A 57 -2.45 -3.45 -10.50
CA TYR A 57 -2.99 -3.77 -11.83
C TYR A 57 -2.59 -2.74 -12.89
N ILE A 58 -1.75 -1.76 -12.54
CA ILE A 58 -1.28 -0.73 -13.48
C ILE A 58 0.20 -1.01 -13.75
N SER A 59 0.53 -1.31 -15.02
CA SER A 59 1.92 -1.51 -15.42
C SER A 59 2.69 -0.19 -15.37
N GLN A 60 3.87 -0.22 -14.76
CA GLN A 60 4.78 0.94 -14.70
C GLN A 60 5.26 1.36 -16.10
N VAL A 61 5.33 0.40 -17.04
CA VAL A 61 5.94 0.60 -18.37
C VAL A 61 5.10 -0.05 -19.47
N ASP A 62 3.82 0.31 -19.53
CA ASP A 62 2.79 -0.33 -20.36
C ASP A 62 3.17 -0.53 -21.84
N LEU A 63 3.60 0.52 -22.54
CA LEU A 63 4.02 0.45 -23.95
C LEU A 63 5.35 -0.29 -24.15
N VAL A 64 6.26 -0.20 -23.18
CA VAL A 64 7.58 -0.83 -23.27
C VAL A 64 7.47 -2.34 -23.12
N SER A 65 6.51 -2.84 -22.33
CA SER A 65 6.19 -4.26 -22.20
C SER A 65 5.71 -4.92 -23.50
N LEU A 66 5.28 -4.15 -24.51
CA LEU A 66 4.90 -4.67 -25.83
C LEU A 66 6.12 -4.89 -26.75
N VAL A 67 7.23 -4.21 -26.48
CA VAL A 67 8.46 -4.26 -27.31
C VAL A 67 9.53 -5.11 -26.65
N PHE A 68 9.68 -5.00 -25.33
CA PHE A 68 10.58 -5.81 -24.54
C PHE A 68 9.76 -6.77 -23.68
N LEU A 69 10.00 -8.07 -23.84
CA LEU A 69 9.28 -9.13 -23.14
C LEU A 69 9.79 -9.35 -21.71
N LEU A 70 11.02 -8.94 -21.42
CA LEU A 70 11.71 -9.09 -20.13
C LEU A 70 11.08 -8.30 -18.96
N PRO A 71 10.68 -7.02 -19.12
CA PRO A 71 9.95 -6.27 -18.08
C PRO A 71 8.70 -6.99 -17.58
N THR A 72 7.98 -7.67 -18.48
CA THR A 72 6.73 -8.39 -18.16
C THR A 72 7.00 -9.69 -17.41
N ILE A 73 8.05 -10.43 -17.76
CA ILE A 73 8.43 -11.69 -17.10
C ILE A 73 8.94 -11.45 -15.68
N ILE A 74 9.70 -10.37 -15.45
CA ILE A 74 10.14 -10.01 -14.09
C ILE A 74 8.92 -9.64 -13.23
N ALA A 75 7.95 -8.89 -13.78
CA ALA A 75 6.73 -8.54 -13.04
C ALA A 75 5.85 -9.76 -12.68
N LEU A 76 5.78 -10.77 -13.56
CA LEU A 76 4.98 -11.98 -13.34
C LEU A 76 5.59 -12.98 -12.35
N ASN A 77 6.92 -12.94 -12.13
CA ASN A 77 7.60 -13.87 -11.23
C ASN A 77 7.74 -13.34 -9.79
N ILE A 78 7.16 -12.17 -9.50
CA ILE A 78 7.25 -11.47 -8.21
C ILE A 78 5.87 -11.36 -7.50
N SER A 79 4.77 -11.82 -8.13
CA SER A 79 3.45 -12.01 -7.46
C SER A 79 3.22 -13.46 -7.05
#